data_AF-A0A7S4ZU80-F1
#
_entry.id   AF-A0A7S4ZU80-F1
#
_cell.length_a   1.000
_cell.length_b   1.000
_cell.length_c   1.000
_cell.angle_alpha   90.00
_cell.angle_beta   90.00
_cell.angle_gamma   90.00
#
_symmetry.space_group_name_H-M   'P 1'
#
loop_
_entity.id
_entity.type
_entity.pdbx_description
1 polymer ?
#
loop_
_entity_poly.entity_id
_entity_poly.type
_entity_poly.pdbx_seq_one_letter_code
_entity_poly.pdbx_strand_id
1 'polypeptide(L)'
;MKPILAVLATTLILGLASTHPAAAQDGDKLALKLTTKDATHDPDGVWTDDDLAGIRQSVGTAKIYTARIATPSGTWLLSQTNGDCNLQGMCTALLVLIRPGTLPVRPLRAVRMANPQMPLGGTAILSPDTKTLTTSEIAEDGKAFIGSYEVEPIR
;
A
#
# COMPACT_ATOMS: atom_id res chain seq x y z
N MET A 1 -63.98 7.17 41.98
CA MET A 1 -62.63 6.64 42.19
C MET A 1 -62.22 5.90 40.92
N LYS A 2 -61.07 6.24 40.32
CA LYS A 2 -60.65 5.84 38.96
C LYS A 2 -59.31 5.10 39.08
N PRO A 3 -59.13 3.87 38.60
CA PRO A 3 -57.82 3.24 38.57
C PRO A 3 -57.07 3.69 37.30
N ILE A 4 -55.84 4.17 37.49
CA ILE A 4 -54.92 4.56 36.43
C ILE A 4 -54.10 3.32 36.06
N LEU A 5 -54.17 2.90 34.80
CA LEU A 5 -53.31 1.87 34.22
C LEU A 5 -51.86 2.40 34.14
N ALA A 6 -50.91 1.65 34.68
CA ALA A 6 -49.48 1.84 34.43
C ALA A 6 -49.07 1.03 33.19
N VAL A 7 -48.55 1.71 32.17
CA VAL A 7 -47.96 1.11 30.97
C VAL A 7 -46.46 0.93 31.23
N LEU A 8 -45.98 -0.32 31.24
CA LEU A 8 -44.55 -0.63 31.22
C LEU A 8 -44.00 -0.43 29.80
N ALA A 9 -43.10 0.54 29.64
CA ALA A 9 -42.35 0.75 28.42
C ALA A 9 -41.07 -0.11 28.43
N THR A 10 -41.02 -1.13 27.59
CA THR A 10 -39.84 -1.99 27.38
C THR A 10 -38.90 -1.29 26.39
N THR A 11 -37.82 -0.70 26.88
CA THR A 11 -36.75 -0.09 26.07
C THR A 11 -35.87 -1.19 25.48
N LEU A 12 -36.03 -1.44 24.17
CA LEU A 12 -35.19 -2.32 23.36
C LEU A 12 -33.89 -1.57 23.01
N ILE A 13 -32.79 -1.87 23.71
CA ILE A 13 -31.47 -1.33 23.38
C ILE A 13 -30.92 -2.13 22.19
N LEU A 14 -31.05 -1.58 20.97
CA LEU A 14 -30.35 -2.11 19.80
C LEU A 14 -28.84 -1.82 19.96
N GLY A 15 -28.08 -2.87 20.25
CA GLY A 15 -26.62 -2.83 20.20
C GLY A 15 -26.15 -2.51 18.78
N LEU A 16 -25.40 -1.42 18.65
CA LEU A 16 -24.64 -1.06 17.46
C LEU A 16 -23.54 -2.11 17.26
N ALA A 17 -23.85 -3.18 16.52
CA ALA A 17 -22.84 -4.10 16.03
C ALA A 17 -21.90 -3.31 15.12
N SER A 18 -20.65 -3.17 15.58
CA SER A 18 -19.56 -2.56 14.81
C SER A 18 -19.31 -3.44 13.59
N THR A 19 -19.77 -2.98 12.42
CA THR A 19 -19.47 -3.61 11.13
C THR A 19 -18.00 -3.41 10.83
N HIS A 20 -17.14 -4.27 11.38
CA HIS A 20 -15.79 -4.43 10.85
C HIS A 20 -15.95 -4.86 9.39
N PRO A 21 -15.34 -4.17 8.42
CA PRO A 21 -15.34 -4.65 7.05
C PRO A 21 -14.75 -6.06 7.08
N ALA A 22 -15.50 -7.01 6.51
CA ALA A 22 -15.02 -8.38 6.33
C ALA A 22 -13.63 -8.30 5.68
N ALA A 23 -12.62 -8.89 6.33
CA ALA A 23 -11.29 -8.99 5.75
C ALA A 23 -11.43 -9.60 4.36
N ALA A 24 -10.92 -8.91 3.34
CA ALA A 24 -10.97 -9.36 1.96
C ALA A 24 -10.32 -10.76 1.90
N GLN A 25 -11.11 -11.79 1.57
CA GLN A 25 -10.60 -13.16 1.50
C GLN A 25 -9.52 -13.31 0.41
N ASP A 26 -9.48 -12.38 -0.55
CA ASP A 26 -8.53 -12.33 -1.64
C ASP A 26 -7.30 -11.45 -1.36
N GLY A 27 -7.23 -10.84 -0.17
CA GLY A 27 -6.17 -9.88 0.19
C GLY A 27 -6.47 -8.44 -0.22
N ASP A 28 -5.45 -7.62 -0.03
CA ASP A 28 -5.51 -6.16 -0.03
C ASP A 28 -4.90 -5.59 -1.31
N LYS A 29 -5.73 -4.96 -2.16
CA LYS A 29 -5.31 -4.46 -3.48
C LYS A 29 -4.58 -3.12 -3.40
N LEU A 30 -3.32 -3.11 -3.79
CA LEU A 30 -2.44 -1.94 -3.93
C LEU A 30 -2.36 -1.53 -5.41
N ALA A 31 -3.24 -0.63 -5.85
CA ALA A 31 -3.23 -0.08 -7.21
C ALA A 31 -2.46 1.25 -7.25
N LEU A 32 -1.31 1.26 -7.91
CA LEU A 32 -0.43 2.44 -7.96
C LEU A 32 -1.09 3.60 -8.70
N LYS A 33 -0.96 4.80 -8.12
CA LYS A 33 -1.39 6.05 -8.75
C LYS A 33 -0.24 7.04 -8.76
N LEU A 34 -0.12 7.82 -9.82
CA LEU A 34 0.83 8.93 -9.87
C LEU A 34 0.47 9.93 -8.76
N THR A 35 1.34 10.06 -7.77
CA THR A 35 1.14 10.97 -6.62
C THR A 35 2.13 12.11 -6.59
N THR A 36 3.29 11.97 -7.24
CA THR A 36 4.24 13.06 -7.43
C THR A 36 4.75 13.07 -8.87
N LYS A 37 4.47 14.14 -9.62
CA LYS A 37 4.78 14.23 -11.07
C LYS A 37 6.18 14.74 -11.41
N ASP A 38 6.75 15.58 -10.54
CA ASP A 38 8.02 16.28 -10.73
C ASP A 38 8.83 16.16 -9.43
N ALA A 39 9.14 14.93 -9.04
CA ALA A 39 9.70 14.61 -7.75
C ALA A 39 11.15 15.12 -7.63
N THR A 40 11.36 16.11 -6.76
CA THR A 40 12.69 16.49 -6.27
C THR A 40 13.01 15.83 -4.92
N HIS A 41 11.97 15.50 -4.15
CA HIS A 41 12.02 14.83 -2.86
C HIS A 41 10.87 13.81 -2.79
N ASP A 42 11.08 12.69 -2.09
CA ASP A 42 10.01 11.73 -1.80
C ASP A 42 9.31 12.09 -0.48
N PRO A 43 8.00 12.47 -0.50
CA PRO A 43 7.28 12.80 0.73
C PRO A 43 7.18 11.63 1.73
N ASP A 44 7.35 10.39 1.27
CA ASP A 44 7.35 9.19 2.09
C ASP A 44 8.75 8.72 2.52
N GLY A 45 9.81 9.30 1.94
CA GLY A 45 11.20 8.93 2.22
C GLY A 45 11.57 7.49 1.84
N VAL A 46 10.88 6.89 0.86
CA VAL A 46 11.20 5.56 0.32
C VAL A 46 12.38 5.66 -0.65
N TRP A 47 12.36 6.69 -1.49
CA TRP A 47 13.38 7.03 -2.48
C TRP A 47 14.22 8.21 -1.99
N THR A 48 15.54 8.11 -2.17
CA THR A 48 16.46 9.20 -1.79
C THR A 48 16.44 10.32 -2.83
N ASP A 49 16.87 11.52 -2.44
CA ASP A 49 16.98 12.65 -3.37
C ASP A 49 17.97 12.34 -4.52
N ASP A 50 19.00 11.51 -4.24
CA ASP A 50 19.97 11.02 -5.21
C ASP A 50 19.35 10.03 -6.20
N ASP A 51 18.51 9.09 -5.73
CA ASP A 51 17.75 8.21 -6.62
C ASP A 51 16.93 9.06 -7.60
N LEU A 52 16.17 10.03 -7.07
CA LEU A 52 15.34 10.90 -7.89
C LEU A 52 16.18 11.78 -8.83
N ALA A 53 17.37 12.22 -8.41
CA ALA A 53 18.29 12.96 -9.26
C ALA A 53 18.79 12.13 -10.44
N GLY A 54 19.17 10.88 -10.20
CA GLY A 54 19.55 9.93 -11.24
C GLY A 54 18.43 9.74 -12.28
N ILE A 55 17.19 9.62 -11.83
CA ILE A 55 16.02 9.49 -12.71
C ILE A 55 15.82 10.75 -13.55
N ARG A 56 15.91 11.94 -12.95
CA ARG A 56 15.79 13.21 -13.72
C ARG A 56 16.88 13.31 -14.80
N GLN A 57 18.08 12.80 -14.54
CA GLN A 57 19.16 12.80 -15.52
C GLN A 57 18.92 11.78 -16.65
N SER A 58 18.35 10.61 -16.36
CA SER A 58 18.17 9.54 -17.34
C SER A 58 16.90 9.69 -18.19
N VAL A 59 15.78 10.09 -17.58
CA VAL A 59 14.46 10.14 -18.22
C VAL A 59 13.79 11.52 -18.15
N GLY A 60 14.52 12.55 -17.74
CA GLY A 60 14.10 13.96 -17.74
C GLY A 60 13.30 14.38 -16.50
N THR A 61 12.34 13.57 -16.08
CA THR A 61 11.49 13.85 -14.92
C THR A 61 11.34 12.62 -14.04
N ALA A 62 11.57 12.77 -12.74
CA ALA A 62 11.26 11.74 -11.76
C ALA A 62 9.79 11.82 -11.34
N LYS A 63 9.11 10.67 -11.41
CA LYS A 63 7.71 10.50 -11.01
C LYS A 63 7.65 9.43 -9.92
N ILE A 64 6.78 9.64 -8.94
CA ILE A 64 6.51 8.66 -7.87
C ILE A 64 5.04 8.25 -7.97
N TYR A 65 4.85 6.94 -8.01
CA TYR A 65 3.55 6.29 -7.98
C TYR A 65 3.41 5.59 -6.63
N THR A 66 2.27 5.76 -5.96
CA THR A 66 2.04 5.14 -4.65
C THR A 66 0.66 4.53 -4.51
N ALA A 67 0.56 3.50 -3.68
CA ALA A 67 -0.68 2.92 -3.18
C ALA A 67 -0.54 2.65 -1.67
N ARG A 68 -1.62 2.81 -0.90
CA ARG A 68 -1.58 2.67 0.56
C ARG A 68 -2.75 1.89 1.10
N ILE A 69 -2.49 1.11 2.14
CA ILE A 69 -3.51 0.39 2.92
C ILE A 69 -3.17 0.52 4.40
N ALA A 70 -4.15 0.94 5.20
CA ALA A 70 -4.02 1.01 6.65
C ALA A 70 -4.47 -0.31 7.26
N THR A 71 -3.62 -0.91 8.08
CA THR A 71 -3.87 -2.16 8.79
C THR A 71 -3.55 -1.98 10.28
N PRO A 72 -3.96 -2.91 11.16
CA PRO A 72 -3.59 -2.84 12.58
C PRO A 72 -2.08 -2.83 12.85
N SER A 73 -1.25 -3.40 11.96
CA SER A 73 0.22 -3.42 12.10
C SER A 73 0.90 -2.14 11.59
N GLY A 74 0.16 -1.29 10.86
CA GLY A 74 0.64 -0.04 10.29
C GLY A 74 0.12 0.22 8.89
N THR A 75 0.74 1.19 8.22
CA THR A 75 0.42 1.52 6.84
C THR A 75 1.36 0.78 5.91
N TRP A 76 0.80 -0.07 5.06
CA TRP A 76 1.50 -0.62 3.92
C TRP A 76 1.51 0.41 2.79
N LEU A 77 2.70 0.71 2.27
CA LEU A 77 2.95 1.61 1.15
C LEU A 77 3.64 0.82 0.05
N LEU A 78 3.03 0.75 -1.13
CA LEU A 78 3.71 0.35 -2.34
C LEU A 78 4.14 1.62 -3.06
N SER A 79 5.43 1.77 -3.36
CA SER A 79 6.00 2.93 -4.03
C SER A 79 6.82 2.49 -5.25
N GLN A 80 6.65 3.18 -6.37
CA GLN A 80 7.34 2.89 -7.62
C GLN A 80 7.79 4.21 -8.26
N THR A 81 8.94 4.19 -8.95
CA THR A 81 9.37 5.31 -9.79
C THR A 81 9.41 4.92 -11.26
N ASN A 82 9.51 5.92 -12.14
CA ASN A 82 9.72 5.72 -13.58
C ASN A 82 11.21 5.60 -13.98
N GLY A 83 12.08 5.31 -13.01
CA GLY A 83 13.53 5.36 -13.18
C GLY A 83 14.19 4.05 -13.55
N ASP A 84 13.81 3.00 -12.82
CA ASP A 84 14.42 1.67 -12.91
C ASP A 84 13.50 0.73 -13.68
N CYS A 85 13.22 1.09 -14.94
CA CYS A 85 12.35 0.33 -15.82
C CYS A 85 13.16 -0.41 -16.89
N ASN A 86 12.88 -1.70 -17.08
CA ASN A 86 13.48 -2.47 -18.17
C ASN A 86 12.84 -2.14 -19.55
N LEU A 87 13.34 -2.77 -20.61
CA LEU A 87 12.86 -2.55 -21.99
C LEU A 87 11.38 -2.93 -22.22
N GLN A 88 10.79 -3.71 -21.32
CA GLN A 88 9.37 -4.09 -21.35
C GLN A 88 8.48 -3.14 -20.54
N GLY A 89 9.06 -2.10 -19.94
CA GLY A 89 8.34 -1.16 -19.08
C GLY A 89 8.01 -1.72 -17.69
N MET A 90 8.67 -2.82 -17.29
CA MET A 90 8.62 -3.34 -15.93
C MET A 90 9.58 -2.54 -15.05
N CYS A 91 9.08 -1.96 -13.97
CA CYS A 91 9.87 -1.15 -13.07
C CYS A 91 9.87 -1.72 -11.65
N THR A 92 10.99 -1.61 -10.96
CA THR A 92 11.10 -1.97 -9.54
C THR A 92 10.14 -1.11 -8.70
N ALA A 93 9.29 -1.77 -7.91
CA ALA A 93 8.54 -1.13 -6.84
C ALA A 93 9.06 -1.60 -5.48
N LEU A 94 8.80 -0.82 -4.44
CA LEU A 94 9.15 -1.13 -3.06
C LEU A 94 7.87 -1.22 -2.23
N LEU A 95 7.63 -2.37 -1.62
CA LEU A 95 6.65 -2.52 -0.56
C LEU A 95 7.30 -2.14 0.76
N VAL A 96 6.66 -1.26 1.50
CA VAL A 96 7.16 -0.69 2.75
C VAL A 96 6.08 -0.79 3.82
N LEU A 97 6.47 -1.22 5.02
CA LEU A 97 5.62 -1.11 6.20
C LEU A 97 6.04 0.13 7.01
N ILE A 98 5.15 1.11 7.04
CA ILE A 98 5.25 2.29 7.89
C ILE A 98 4.55 1.96 9.21
N ARG A 99 5.34 1.61 10.22
CA ARG A 99 4.78 1.29 11.54
C ARG A 99 4.25 2.56 12.21
N PRO A 100 3.12 2.48 12.93
CA PRO A 100 2.63 3.62 13.68
C PRO A 100 3.67 3.99 14.73
N GLY A 101 4.23 5.19 14.60
CA GLY A 101 5.14 5.70 15.61
C GLY A 101 4.37 5.96 16.89
N THR A 102 4.92 5.56 18.04
CA THR A 102 4.64 6.28 19.27
C THR A 102 5.06 7.74 19.03
N LEU A 103 4.13 8.68 19.21
CA LEU A 103 4.28 10.15 19.12
C LEU A 103 5.70 10.70 19.44
N PRO A 104 6.09 11.89 18.95
CA PRO A 104 6.19 12.40 17.60
C PRO A 104 7.69 12.64 17.28
N VAL A 105 8.45 11.57 17.00
CA VAL A 105 9.86 11.73 16.62
C VAL A 105 10.03 11.18 15.21
N ARG A 106 10.08 12.10 14.24
CA ARG A 106 10.57 11.80 12.90
C ARG A 106 11.98 11.19 13.00
N PRO A 107 12.32 10.23 12.14
CA PRO A 107 11.54 9.79 10.98
C PRO A 107 10.61 8.59 11.30
N LEU A 108 9.48 8.52 10.59
CA LEU A 108 8.66 7.32 10.49
C LEU A 108 9.57 6.14 10.14
N ARG A 109 9.55 5.06 10.93
CA ARG A 109 10.35 3.86 10.64
C ARG A 109 9.67 3.07 9.52
N ALA A 110 9.90 3.51 8.29
CA ALA A 110 9.62 2.75 7.07
C ALA A 110 10.57 1.55 7.00
N VAL A 111 10.02 0.34 6.96
CA VAL A 111 10.79 -0.89 6.74
C VAL A 111 10.47 -1.40 5.35
N ARG A 112 11.48 -1.63 4.51
CA ARG A 112 11.32 -2.27 3.20
C ARG A 112 11.00 -3.75 3.41
N MET A 113 9.98 -4.25 2.73
CA MET A 113 9.41 -5.58 2.96
C MET A 113 9.40 -6.47 1.71
N ALA A 114 9.43 -5.87 0.51
CA ALA A 114 9.58 -6.58 -0.77
C ALA A 114 9.97 -5.58 -1.86
N ASN A 115 10.57 -6.06 -2.95
CA ASN A 115 11.02 -5.25 -4.09
C ASN A 115 10.55 -5.85 -5.45
N PRO A 116 9.23 -5.98 -5.68
CA PRO A 116 8.72 -6.62 -6.90
C PRO A 116 9.01 -5.85 -8.19
N GLN A 117 9.01 -6.56 -9.31
CA GLN A 117 8.87 -5.97 -10.64
C GLN A 117 7.40 -5.88 -11.02
N MET A 118 6.97 -4.77 -11.62
CA MET A 118 5.63 -4.65 -12.22
C MET A 118 5.60 -3.55 -13.29
N PRO A 119 4.63 -3.55 -14.22
CA PRO A 119 4.46 -2.44 -15.15
C PRO A 119 4.33 -1.10 -14.42
N LEU A 120 4.78 0.00 -15.04
CA LEU A 120 4.65 1.33 -14.45
C LEU A 120 3.18 1.66 -14.11
N GLY A 121 2.89 1.99 -12.86
CA GLY A 121 1.51 2.20 -12.38
C GLY A 121 0.71 0.91 -12.23
N GLY A 122 1.40 -0.23 -12.09
CA GLY A 122 0.82 -1.56 -11.91
C GLY A 122 0.03 -1.74 -10.62
N THR A 123 -0.38 -2.99 -10.39
CA THR A 123 -1.14 -3.38 -9.21
C THR A 123 -0.49 -4.58 -8.54
N ALA A 124 -0.49 -4.57 -7.21
CA ALA A 124 -0.15 -5.72 -6.39
C ALA A 124 -1.31 -6.09 -5.45
N ILE A 125 -1.31 -7.33 -4.96
CA ILE A 125 -2.23 -7.81 -3.93
C ILE A 125 -1.38 -8.30 -2.77
N LEU A 126 -1.57 -7.69 -1.60
CA LEU A 126 -0.98 -8.14 -0.35
C LEU A 126 -1.89 -9.22 0.26
N SER A 127 -1.36 -10.39 0.56
CA SER A 127 -2.14 -11.48 1.14
C SER A 127 -2.76 -11.08 2.49
N PRO A 128 -3.89 -11.67 2.90
CA PRO A 128 -4.53 -11.35 4.19
C PRO A 128 -3.62 -11.54 5.40
N ASP A 129 -2.68 -12.48 5.34
CA ASP A 129 -1.69 -12.74 6.38
C ASP A 129 -0.43 -11.86 6.25
N THR A 130 -0.38 -10.99 5.24
CA THR A 130 0.71 -10.06 4.92
C THR A 130 2.06 -10.72 4.67
N LYS A 131 2.08 -12.02 4.28
CA LYS A 131 3.31 -12.78 4.02
C LYS A 131 3.69 -12.86 2.56
N THR A 132 2.73 -12.64 1.66
CA THR A 132 2.93 -12.75 0.22
C THR A 132 2.42 -11.50 -0.47
N LEU A 133 3.20 -11.00 -1.42
CA LEU A 133 2.79 -9.96 -2.35
C LEU A 133 2.72 -10.57 -3.74
N THR A 134 1.56 -10.51 -4.39
CA THR A 134 1.40 -10.95 -5.77
C THR A 134 1.25 -9.78 -6.72
N THR A 135 1.77 -9.92 -7.92
CA THR A 135 1.85 -8.84 -8.93
C THR A 135 1.42 -9.38 -10.29
N SER A 136 0.99 -8.46 -11.16
CA SER A 136 0.79 -8.77 -12.58
C SER A 136 2.03 -8.34 -13.34
N GLU A 137 2.74 -9.30 -13.93
CA GLU A 137 4.03 -9.07 -14.60
C GLU A 137 4.04 -9.48 -16.06
N ILE A 138 5.08 -9.10 -16.79
CA ILE A 138 5.31 -9.44 -18.20
C ILE A 138 6.62 -10.22 -18.28
N ALA A 139 6.57 -11.42 -18.86
CA ALA A 139 7.71 -12.31 -19.04
C ALA A 139 8.55 -11.90 -20.28
N GLU A 140 9.72 -12.53 -20.44
CA GLU A 140 10.59 -12.32 -21.61
C GLU A 140 9.90 -12.58 -22.96
N ASP A 141 8.95 -13.52 -22.99
CA ASP A 141 8.14 -13.83 -24.18
C ASP A 141 6.96 -12.87 -24.39
N GLY A 142 6.85 -11.82 -23.57
CA GLY A 142 5.79 -10.82 -23.60
C GLY A 142 4.48 -11.28 -23.00
N LYS A 143 4.39 -12.49 -22.43
CA LYS A 143 3.16 -12.98 -21.80
C LYS A 143 3.02 -12.48 -20.37
N ALA A 144 1.77 -12.23 -19.98
CA ALA A 144 1.45 -11.91 -18.61
C ALA A 144 1.63 -13.14 -17.71
N PHE A 145 2.22 -12.95 -16.53
CA PHE A 145 2.29 -13.96 -15.48
C PHE A 145 2.08 -13.31 -14.11
N ILE A 146 1.85 -14.15 -13.09
CA ILE A 146 1.70 -13.68 -11.71
C ILE A 146 3.05 -13.81 -11.01
N GLY A 147 3.61 -12.69 -10.60
CA GLY A 147 4.74 -12.65 -9.68
C GLY A 147 4.28 -12.93 -8.25
N SER A 148 5.14 -13.54 -7.45
CA SER A 148 4.88 -13.84 -6.05
C SER A 148 6.14 -13.61 -5.24
N TYR A 149 6.06 -12.74 -4.24
CA TYR A 149 7.18 -12.29 -3.43
C TYR A 149 6.89 -12.53 -1.96
N GLU A 150 7.89 -13.04 -1.24
CA GLU A 150 7.83 -13.11 0.22
C GLU A 150 7.89 -11.69 0.79
N VAL A 151 7.09 -11.45 1.82
CA VAL A 151 6.98 -10.16 2.50
C VAL A 151 7.69 -10.25 3.84
N GLU A 152 8.95 -9.84 3.84
CA GLU A 152 9.83 -9.84 5.01
C GLU A 152 10.82 -8.68 4.96
N PRO A 153 11.36 -8.21 6.11
CA PRO A 153 12.31 -7.11 6.10
C PRO A 153 13.53 -7.39 5.19
N ILE A 154 13.69 -6.58 4.16
CA ILE A 154 14.85 -6.66 3.24
C ILE A 154 15.88 -5.58 3.60
N ARG A 155 17.17 -5.89 3.41
CA ARG A 155 18.30 -5.00 3.69
C ARG A 155 18.68 -4.16 2.48
#